data_AF-A0A1H9V4G1-F1
#
_entry.id   AF-A0A1H9V4G1-F1
#
_cell.length_a   1.000
_cell.length_b   1.000
_cell.length_c   1.000
_cell.angle_alpha   90.00
_cell.angle_beta   90.00
_cell.angle_gamma   90.00
#
_symmetry.space_group_name_H-M   'P 1'
#
loop_
_entity.id
_entity.type
_entity.pdbx_description
1 polymer ?
#
loop_
_entity_poly.entity_id
_entity_poly.type
_entity_poly.pdbx_seq_one_letter_code
_entity_poly.pdbx_strand_id
1 'polypeptide(L)'
;MASIISLVLCLIIIGILYKNMIAWEGSYRISRGQALLPVILGLLSVPLSFVFFLIIGLTFKAVTGFVPTDGPALLASFNHALFSAALNEELAKLIITLIVLCIYRKKWRNVYEYMLVAGAVGFGFTLIEDFVYSMGLTGLLMRLPNMTVHMMLGLAMGRHLGLARYNKVTGRGSVVKEYLLAYFVPVLCHTIFEFFAANMLIHAGDNVETITPEIERTTYIGAGMVLIIVIPTFIFQFYIFRRLKKNAANLTALSFMDTNSADQKS
;
A
#
# COMPACT_ATOMS: atom_id res chain seq x y z
N MET A 1 -19.68 3.90 15.43
CA MET A 1 -19.41 2.60 16.08
C MET A 1 -18.65 1.65 15.16
N ALA A 2 -19.12 1.39 13.92
CA ALA A 2 -18.44 0.53 12.95
C ALA A 2 -16.98 0.93 12.64
N SER A 3 -16.70 2.22 12.39
CA SER A 3 -15.33 2.72 12.19
C SER A 3 -14.38 2.45 13.36
N ILE A 4 -14.87 2.56 14.60
CA ILE A 4 -14.08 2.26 15.80
C ILE A 4 -13.77 0.76 15.87
N ILE A 5 -14.75 -0.09 15.57
CA ILE A 5 -14.56 -1.54 15.50
C ILE A 5 -13.53 -1.89 14.41
N SER A 6 -13.63 -1.29 13.22
CA SER A 6 -12.67 -1.48 12.12
C SER A 6 -11.25 -1.11 12.55
N LEU A 7 -11.08 0.04 13.19
CA LEU A 7 -9.78 0.51 13.67
C LEU A 7 -9.17 -0.46 14.69
N VAL A 8 -9.96 -0.92 15.66
CA VAL A 8 -9.50 -1.87 16.69
C VAL A 8 -9.13 -3.22 16.07
N LEU A 9 -9.95 -3.73 15.15
CA LEU A 9 -9.65 -4.98 14.44
C LEU A 9 -8.38 -4.85 13.60
N CYS A 10 -8.18 -3.74 12.88
CA CYS A 10 -6.96 -3.47 12.14
C CYS A 10 -5.72 -3.45 13.05
N LEU A 11 -5.78 -2.72 14.16
CA LEU A 11 -4.68 -2.68 15.14
C LEU A 11 -4.31 -4.08 15.65
N ILE A 12 -5.31 -4.90 15.95
CA ILE A 12 -5.08 -6.26 16.47
C ILE A 12 -4.51 -7.16 15.37
N ILE A 13 -5.19 -7.26 14.23
CA ILE A 13 -4.85 -8.21 13.17
C ILE A 13 -3.52 -7.83 12.51
N ILE A 14 -3.41 -6.59 12.02
CA ILE A 14 -2.19 -6.11 11.36
C ILE A 14 -1.06 -6.00 12.37
N GLY A 15 -1.33 -5.57 13.61
CA GLY A 15 -0.32 -5.51 14.67
C GLY A 15 0.27 -6.88 15.03
N ILE A 16 -0.56 -7.93 15.15
CA ILE A 16 -0.09 -9.31 15.36
C ILE A 16 0.74 -9.78 14.16
N LEU A 17 0.26 -9.55 12.94
CA LEU A 17 0.99 -9.91 11.72
C LEU A 17 2.34 -9.23 11.66
N TYR A 18 2.40 -7.91 11.88
CA TYR A 18 3.62 -7.13 11.85
C TYR A 18 4.60 -7.54 12.95
N LYS A 19 4.12 -7.80 14.18
CA LYS A 19 4.94 -8.37 15.26
C LYS A 19 5.56 -9.71 14.86
N ASN A 20 4.79 -10.58 14.20
CA ASN A 20 5.30 -11.87 13.73
C ASN A 20 6.36 -11.68 12.64
N MET A 21 6.15 -10.73 11.72
CA MET A 21 7.12 -10.40 10.67
C MET A 21 8.45 -9.91 11.23
N ILE A 22 8.43 -9.06 12.26
CA ILE A 22 9.66 -8.65 12.97
C ILE A 22 10.36 -9.86 13.60
N ALA A 23 9.59 -10.80 14.17
CA ALA A 23 10.18 -12.00 14.76
C ALA A 23 10.87 -12.91 13.72
N TRP A 24 10.40 -12.92 12.47
CA TRP A 24 11.00 -13.70 11.37
C TRP A 24 12.37 -13.20 10.92
N GLU A 25 12.75 -11.97 11.28
CA GLU A 25 14.08 -11.42 11.00
C GLU A 25 15.22 -12.15 11.75
N GLY A 26 14.89 -12.92 12.79
CA GLY A 26 15.87 -13.70 13.55
C GLY A 26 16.67 -12.85 14.52
N SER A 27 18.00 -12.81 14.37
CA SER A 27 18.93 -12.07 15.25
C SER A 27 19.05 -10.58 14.92
N TYR A 28 18.66 -10.17 13.70
CA TYR A 28 18.75 -8.78 13.23
C TYR A 28 17.52 -7.95 13.58
N ARG A 29 16.75 -8.28 14.62
CA ARG A 29 15.47 -7.59 14.88
C ARG A 29 15.62 -6.07 14.93
N ILE A 30 14.77 -5.36 14.19
CA ILE A 30 14.61 -3.92 14.34
C ILE A 30 14.20 -3.53 15.77
N SER A 31 14.69 -2.39 16.24
CA SER A 31 14.31 -1.85 17.54
C SER A 31 12.84 -1.41 17.58
N ARG A 32 12.26 -1.26 18.78
CA ARG A 32 10.87 -0.79 18.95
C ARG A 32 10.63 0.56 18.27
N GLY A 33 11.60 1.47 18.32
CA GLY A 33 11.51 2.77 17.63
C GLY A 33 11.48 2.63 16.11
N GLN A 34 12.34 1.78 15.55
CA GLN A 34 12.32 1.47 14.10
C GLN A 34 11.04 0.76 13.66
N ALA A 35 10.38 0.02 14.57
CA ALA A 35 9.12 -0.65 14.28
C ALA A 35 7.91 0.30 14.36
N LEU A 36 7.86 1.17 15.39
CA LEU A 36 6.69 1.99 15.70
C LEU A 36 6.68 3.34 14.94
N LEU A 37 7.83 3.98 14.77
CA LEU A 37 7.92 5.26 14.05
C LEU A 37 7.31 5.22 12.64
N PRO A 38 7.61 4.23 11.78
CA PRO A 38 6.97 4.17 10.46
C PRO A 38 5.45 3.98 10.51
N VAL A 39 4.90 3.29 11.52
CA VAL A 39 3.44 3.19 11.69
C VAL A 39 2.86 4.57 12.01
N ILE A 40 3.46 5.30 12.96
CA ILE A 40 2.99 6.64 13.35
C ILE A 40 3.10 7.61 12.18
N LEU A 41 4.23 7.65 11.48
CA LEU A 41 4.39 8.52 10.32
C LEU A 41 3.53 8.06 9.13
N GLY A 42 3.20 6.77 9.05
CA GLY A 42 2.24 6.24 8.08
C GLY A 42 0.84 6.85 8.22
N LEU A 43 0.41 7.23 9.43
CA LEU A 43 -0.86 7.97 9.60
C LEU A 43 -0.86 9.29 8.80
N LEU A 44 0.30 9.93 8.66
CA LEU A 44 0.46 11.19 7.90
C LEU A 44 0.43 10.97 6.38
N SER A 45 0.55 9.74 5.89
CA SER A 45 0.48 9.48 4.45
C SER A 45 -0.93 9.65 3.87
N VAL A 46 -2.00 9.59 4.68
CA VAL A 46 -3.37 9.90 4.23
C VAL A 46 -3.59 11.41 3.94
N PRO A 47 -3.34 12.35 4.88
CA PRO A 47 -3.47 13.76 4.55
C PRO A 47 -2.49 14.20 3.45
N LEU A 48 -1.30 13.59 3.38
CA LEU A 48 -0.35 13.85 2.30
C LEU A 48 -0.86 13.32 0.94
N SER A 49 -1.48 12.15 0.89
CA SER A 49 -2.08 11.63 -0.35
C SER A 49 -3.23 12.52 -0.81
N PHE A 50 -4.02 13.08 0.11
CA PHE A 50 -5.06 14.05 -0.24
C PHE A 50 -4.50 15.34 -0.87
N VAL A 51 -3.36 15.84 -0.38
CA VAL A 51 -2.67 16.98 -1.02
C VAL A 51 -2.24 16.64 -2.45
N PHE A 52 -1.68 15.46 -2.67
CA PHE A 52 -1.31 15.03 -4.03
C PHE A 52 -2.52 14.83 -4.93
N PHE A 53 -3.61 14.26 -4.41
CA PHE A 53 -4.88 14.15 -5.12
C PHE A 53 -5.36 15.52 -5.61
N LEU A 54 -5.37 16.53 -4.74
CA LEU A 54 -5.76 17.89 -5.12
C LEU A 54 -4.85 18.48 -6.21
N ILE A 55 -3.53 18.34 -6.07
CA ILE A 55 -2.57 18.85 -7.06
C ILE A 55 -2.77 18.18 -8.41
N ILE A 56 -2.84 16.84 -8.44
CA ILE A 56 -3.01 16.05 -9.66
C ILE A 56 -4.36 16.36 -10.29
N GLY A 57 -5.45 16.34 -9.52
CA GLY A 57 -6.80 16.60 -10.01
C GLY A 57 -6.97 18.02 -10.57
N LEU A 58 -6.46 19.04 -9.88
CA LEU A 58 -6.49 20.43 -10.37
C LEU A 58 -5.65 20.60 -11.63
N THR A 59 -4.47 20.00 -11.68
CA THR A 59 -3.60 20.05 -12.87
C THR A 59 -4.25 19.34 -14.05
N PHE A 60 -4.81 18.15 -13.83
CA PHE A 60 -5.50 17.37 -14.85
C PHE A 60 -6.68 18.15 -15.43
N LYS A 61 -7.50 18.75 -14.57
CA LYS A 61 -8.61 19.62 -14.99
C LYS A 61 -8.14 20.86 -15.75
N ALA A 62 -7.08 21.52 -15.29
CA ALA A 62 -6.56 22.71 -15.96
C ALA A 62 -5.97 22.41 -17.35
N VAL A 63 -5.35 21.25 -17.53
CA VAL A 63 -4.70 20.86 -18.80
C VAL A 63 -5.69 20.24 -19.78
N THR A 64 -6.62 19.40 -19.29
CA THR A 64 -7.51 18.61 -20.17
C THR A 64 -8.93 19.15 -20.25
N GLY A 65 -9.37 19.96 -19.27
CA GLY A 65 -10.75 20.39 -19.12
C GLY A 65 -11.67 19.36 -18.44
N PHE A 66 -11.18 18.14 -18.19
CA PHE A 66 -11.96 17.03 -17.60
C PHE A 66 -11.50 16.72 -16.17
N VAL A 67 -12.37 16.12 -15.37
CA VAL A 67 -12.00 15.50 -14.09
C VAL A 67 -11.83 13.98 -14.29
N PRO A 68 -10.99 13.31 -13.46
CA PRO A 68 -10.71 11.88 -13.64
C PRO A 68 -11.95 10.97 -13.66
N THR A 69 -13.05 11.40 -13.05
CA THR A 69 -14.33 10.67 -13.00
C THR A 69 -15.21 10.89 -14.23
N ASP A 70 -14.79 11.70 -15.19
CA ASP A 70 -15.56 11.94 -16.43
C ASP A 70 -15.46 10.76 -17.39
N GLY A 71 -16.52 10.57 -18.18
CA GLY A 71 -16.57 9.58 -19.26
C GLY A 71 -17.35 8.30 -18.91
N PRO A 72 -17.25 7.26 -19.76
CA PRO A 72 -17.94 5.98 -19.55
C PRO A 72 -17.54 5.34 -18.22
N ALA A 73 -18.48 4.69 -17.53
CA ALA A 73 -18.29 4.21 -16.16
C ALA A 73 -17.03 3.36 -15.93
N LEU A 74 -16.67 2.48 -16.89
CA LEU A 74 -15.43 1.70 -16.80
C LEU A 74 -14.18 2.56 -16.92
N LEU A 75 -14.16 3.52 -17.85
CA LEU A 75 -13.03 4.44 -17.99
C LEU A 75 -12.91 5.34 -16.76
N ALA A 76 -14.03 5.86 -16.25
CA ALA A 76 -14.09 6.65 -15.03
C ALA A 76 -13.59 5.85 -13.81
N SER A 77 -13.94 4.56 -13.72
CA SER A 77 -13.43 3.65 -12.67
C SER A 77 -11.92 3.50 -12.74
N PHE A 78 -11.37 3.31 -13.93
CA PHE A 78 -9.92 3.16 -14.11
C PHE A 78 -9.18 4.45 -13.77
N ASN A 79 -9.65 5.58 -14.30
CA ASN A 79 -9.06 6.88 -14.06
C ASN A 79 -9.14 7.26 -12.58
N HIS A 80 -10.26 6.99 -11.91
CA HIS A 80 -10.38 7.20 -10.47
C HIS A 80 -9.38 6.36 -9.69
N ALA A 81 -9.33 5.04 -9.95
CA ALA A 81 -8.39 4.14 -9.28
C ALA A 81 -6.93 4.58 -9.47
N LEU A 82 -6.56 5.04 -10.67
CA LEU A 82 -5.19 5.45 -10.97
C LEU A 82 -4.84 6.83 -10.39
N PHE A 83 -5.65 7.85 -10.71
CA PHE A 83 -5.30 9.26 -10.46
C PHE A 83 -5.84 9.80 -9.13
N SER A 84 -6.89 9.19 -8.57
CA SER A 84 -7.50 9.64 -7.32
C SER A 84 -7.06 8.85 -6.09
N ALA A 85 -6.54 7.63 -6.28
CA ALA A 85 -6.03 6.80 -5.19
C ALA A 85 -4.60 6.31 -5.42
N ALA A 86 -4.37 5.43 -6.40
CA ALA A 86 -3.11 4.68 -6.46
C ALA A 86 -1.87 5.56 -6.61
N LEU A 87 -1.87 6.52 -7.53
CA LEU A 87 -0.70 7.38 -7.74
C LEU A 87 -0.35 8.22 -6.51
N ASN A 88 -1.36 8.87 -5.91
CA ASN A 88 -1.20 9.79 -4.79
C ASN A 88 -0.90 9.06 -3.48
N GLU A 89 -1.56 7.94 -3.20
CA GLU A 89 -1.38 7.18 -1.97
C GLU A 89 -0.03 6.47 -1.94
N GLU A 90 0.37 5.81 -3.02
CA GLU A 90 1.68 5.17 -3.08
C GLU A 90 2.82 6.20 -3.09
N LEU A 91 2.61 7.38 -3.67
CA LEU A 91 3.62 8.44 -3.63
C LEU A 91 3.80 8.97 -2.21
N ALA A 92 2.70 9.22 -1.48
CA ALA A 92 2.76 9.64 -0.10
C ALA A 92 3.46 8.59 0.78
N LYS A 93 3.09 7.31 0.64
CA LYS A 93 3.75 6.20 1.38
C LYS A 93 5.22 6.05 1.03
N LEU A 94 5.60 6.25 -0.24
CA LEU A 94 7.00 6.26 -0.66
C LEU A 94 7.78 7.38 0.02
N ILE A 95 7.26 8.61 0.01
CA ILE A 95 7.92 9.76 0.65
C ILE A 95 8.11 9.51 2.15
N ILE A 96 7.07 9.06 2.86
CA ILE A 96 7.16 8.74 4.29
C ILE A 96 8.17 7.61 4.53
N THR A 97 8.16 6.57 3.71
CA THR A 97 9.13 5.47 3.79
C THR A 97 10.56 5.99 3.64
N LEU A 98 10.81 6.86 2.64
CA LEU A 98 12.13 7.47 2.44
C LEU A 98 12.55 8.35 3.63
N ILE A 99 11.62 9.10 4.23
CA ILE A 99 11.89 9.90 5.44
C ILE A 99 12.33 8.97 6.59
N VAL A 100 11.59 7.90 6.87
CA VAL A 100 11.95 6.94 7.93
C VAL A 100 13.30 6.30 7.66
N LEU A 101 13.53 5.89 6.40
CA LEU A 101 14.80 5.31 6.00
C LEU A 101 15.97 6.30 6.19
N CYS A 102 15.75 7.60 5.95
CA CYS A 102 16.74 8.64 6.20
C CYS A 102 17.01 8.86 7.69
N ILE A 103 15.98 8.88 8.55
CA ILE A 103 16.11 9.06 10.01
C ILE A 103 17.05 8.00 10.61
N TYR A 104 16.92 6.75 10.16
CA TYR A 104 17.72 5.63 10.64
C TYR A 104 18.77 5.14 9.64
N ARG A 105 19.21 5.98 8.70
CA ARG A 105 20.08 5.61 7.56
C ARG A 105 21.32 4.77 7.89
N LYS A 106 21.86 4.92 9.11
CA LYS A 106 23.06 4.20 9.59
C LYS A 106 22.76 2.88 10.29
N LYS A 107 21.50 2.57 10.57
CA LYS A 107 21.06 1.40 11.33
C LYS A 107 20.53 0.28 10.45
N TRP A 108 20.26 0.55 9.17
CA TRP A 108 19.71 -0.44 8.26
C TRP A 108 20.77 -1.42 7.77
N ARG A 109 20.47 -2.70 7.86
CA ARG A 109 21.44 -3.78 7.65
C ARG A 109 21.12 -4.65 6.45
N ASN A 110 19.84 -4.83 6.12
CA ASN A 110 19.44 -5.80 5.11
C ASN A 110 18.16 -5.37 4.36
N VAL A 111 17.83 -6.07 3.27
CA VAL A 111 16.63 -5.82 2.45
C VAL A 111 15.33 -6.04 3.24
N TYR A 112 15.30 -7.02 4.16
CA TYR A 112 14.10 -7.33 4.95
C TYR A 112 13.71 -6.17 5.88
N GLU A 113 14.66 -5.44 6.47
CA GLU A 113 14.37 -4.24 7.27
C GLU A 113 13.67 -3.15 6.45
N TYR A 114 14.08 -2.94 5.19
CA TYR A 114 13.41 -2.00 4.29
C TYR A 114 11.97 -2.42 4.01
N MET A 115 11.71 -3.72 3.86
CA MET A 115 10.35 -4.26 3.74
C MET A 115 9.53 -3.98 5.00
N LEU A 116 10.06 -4.28 6.19
CA LEU A 116 9.36 -4.04 7.45
C LEU A 116 8.99 -2.57 7.63
N VAL A 117 9.90 -1.66 7.31
CA VAL A 117 9.65 -0.20 7.40
C VAL A 117 8.54 0.24 6.46
N ALA A 118 8.63 -0.10 5.18
CA ALA A 118 7.63 0.31 4.20
C ALA A 118 6.26 -0.37 4.44
N GLY A 119 6.26 -1.63 4.86
CA GLY A 119 5.05 -2.33 5.31
C GLY A 119 4.40 -1.67 6.53
N ALA A 120 5.19 -1.18 7.48
CA ALA A 120 4.69 -0.44 8.63
C ALA A 120 4.11 0.93 8.26
N VAL A 121 4.66 1.61 7.27
CA VAL A 121 4.04 2.83 6.70
C VAL A 121 2.67 2.49 6.11
N GLY A 122 2.58 1.39 5.32
CA GLY A 122 1.31 0.89 4.80
C GLY A 122 0.30 0.51 5.90
N PHE A 123 0.76 -0.09 7.00
CA PHE A 123 -0.07 -0.34 8.19
C PHE A 123 -0.61 0.98 8.77
N GLY A 124 0.24 1.99 8.98
CA GLY A 124 -0.19 3.31 9.44
C GLY A 124 -1.25 3.92 8.52
N PHE A 125 -1.06 3.83 7.20
CA PHE A 125 -2.03 4.31 6.21
C PHE A 125 -3.40 3.63 6.39
N THR A 126 -3.43 2.29 6.46
CA THR A 126 -4.66 1.50 6.64
C THR A 126 -5.47 1.95 7.85
N LEU A 127 -4.82 2.29 8.97
CA LEU A 127 -5.54 2.64 10.21
C LEU A 127 -6.48 3.84 10.03
N ILE A 128 -6.03 4.87 9.31
CA ILE A 128 -6.84 6.05 9.04
C ILE A 128 -7.86 5.75 7.95
N GLU A 129 -7.44 5.07 6.89
CA GLU A 129 -8.30 4.76 5.75
C GLU A 129 -9.49 3.87 6.18
N ASP A 130 -9.26 2.78 6.90
CA ASP A 130 -10.34 1.92 7.41
C ASP A 130 -11.24 2.65 8.41
N PHE A 131 -10.71 3.60 9.16
CA PHE A 131 -11.55 4.42 10.03
C PHE A 131 -12.51 5.31 9.22
N VAL A 132 -12.04 5.91 8.13
CA VAL A 132 -12.83 6.80 7.26
C VAL A 132 -13.86 6.01 6.45
N TYR A 133 -13.47 4.87 5.86
CA TYR A 133 -14.31 4.17 4.88
C TYR A 133 -15.15 3.02 5.45
N SER A 134 -14.94 2.60 6.72
CA SER A 134 -15.79 1.57 7.37
C SER A 134 -17.04 2.16 8.04
N MET A 135 -17.70 3.13 7.40
CA MET A 135 -18.98 3.65 7.86
C MET A 135 -20.09 2.63 7.62
N GLY A 136 -20.72 2.15 8.69
CA GLY A 136 -21.78 1.13 8.64
C GLY A 136 -21.26 -0.31 8.54
N LEU A 137 -22.18 -1.26 8.66
CA LEU A 137 -21.86 -2.69 8.64
C LEU A 137 -21.33 -3.15 7.28
N THR A 138 -21.93 -2.67 6.18
CA THR A 138 -21.51 -3.01 4.82
C THR A 138 -20.07 -2.58 4.56
N GLY A 139 -19.71 -1.33 4.89
CA GLY A 139 -18.34 -0.84 4.74
C GLY A 139 -17.34 -1.69 5.53
N LEU A 140 -17.67 -2.02 6.78
CA LEU A 140 -16.84 -2.90 7.62
C LEU A 140 -16.62 -4.28 6.97
N LEU A 141 -17.68 -4.95 6.50
CA LEU A 141 -17.59 -6.29 5.93
C LEU A 141 -16.82 -6.33 4.60
N MET A 142 -16.88 -5.27 3.80
CA MET A 142 -16.18 -5.20 2.52
C MET A 142 -14.68 -4.89 2.70
N ARG A 143 -14.31 -4.14 3.75
CA ARG A 143 -12.92 -3.75 3.99
C ARG A 143 -12.12 -4.77 4.78
N LEU A 144 -12.74 -5.43 5.77
CA LEU A 144 -12.07 -6.38 6.65
C LEU A 144 -11.25 -7.45 5.91
N PRO A 145 -11.72 -8.08 4.81
CA PRO A 145 -10.94 -9.08 4.08
C PRO A 145 -9.68 -8.53 3.41
N ASN A 146 -9.60 -7.22 3.18
CA ASN A 146 -8.52 -6.60 2.41
C ASN A 146 -7.66 -5.64 3.25
N MET A 147 -7.80 -5.67 4.58
CA MET A 147 -7.11 -4.72 5.46
C MET A 147 -5.58 -4.74 5.33
N THR A 148 -4.98 -5.83 4.85
CA THR A 148 -3.51 -5.91 4.72
C THR A 148 -2.99 -5.44 3.38
N VAL A 149 -3.85 -5.09 2.42
CA VAL A 149 -3.45 -4.72 1.04
C VAL A 149 -2.40 -3.61 1.06
N HIS A 150 -2.66 -2.50 1.75
CA HIS A 150 -1.69 -1.40 1.86
C HIS A 150 -0.38 -1.79 2.51
N MET A 151 -0.41 -2.65 3.54
CA MET A 151 0.82 -3.22 4.12
C MET A 151 1.57 -4.07 3.09
N MET A 152 0.89 -4.89 2.28
CA MET A 152 1.54 -5.69 1.24
C MET A 152 2.15 -4.84 0.13
N LEU A 153 1.47 -3.78 -0.28
CA LEU A 153 1.99 -2.80 -1.25
C LEU A 153 3.24 -2.11 -0.68
N GLY A 154 3.20 -1.73 0.60
CA GLY A 154 4.38 -1.26 1.33
C GLY A 154 5.52 -2.28 1.37
N LEU A 155 5.24 -3.56 1.59
CA LEU A 155 6.27 -4.61 1.57
C LEU A 155 6.93 -4.76 0.19
N ALA A 156 6.15 -4.67 -0.89
CA ALA A 156 6.67 -4.68 -2.26
C ALA A 156 7.55 -3.45 -2.53
N MET A 157 7.10 -2.26 -2.14
CA MET A 157 7.87 -1.02 -2.20
C MET A 157 9.21 -1.15 -1.46
N GLY A 158 9.17 -1.56 -0.19
CA GLY A 158 10.35 -1.72 0.65
C GLY A 158 11.33 -2.76 0.11
N ARG A 159 10.82 -3.84 -0.50
CA ARG A 159 11.67 -4.86 -1.14
C ARG A 159 12.52 -4.24 -2.24
N HIS A 160 11.90 -3.48 -3.12
CA HIS A 160 12.60 -2.82 -4.24
C HIS A 160 13.53 -1.71 -3.75
N LEU A 161 13.16 -0.92 -2.74
CA LEU A 161 14.08 0.05 -2.12
C LEU A 161 15.30 -0.62 -1.48
N GLY A 162 15.09 -1.74 -0.78
CA GLY A 162 16.16 -2.53 -0.19
C GLY A 162 17.08 -3.13 -1.25
N LEU A 163 16.52 -3.68 -2.33
CA LEU A 163 17.31 -4.17 -3.47
C LEU A 163 18.08 -3.06 -4.17
N ALA A 164 17.50 -1.86 -4.33
CA ALA A 164 18.22 -0.70 -4.87
C ALA A 164 19.46 -0.37 -4.02
N ARG A 165 19.32 -0.40 -2.69
CA ARG A 165 20.46 -0.22 -1.76
C ARG A 165 21.47 -1.36 -1.88
N TYR A 166 21.01 -2.62 -1.91
CA TYR A 166 21.85 -3.80 -2.07
C TYR A 166 22.70 -3.70 -3.34
N ASN A 167 22.05 -3.40 -4.46
CA ASN A 167 22.64 -3.28 -5.78
C ASN A 167 23.67 -2.16 -5.82
N LYS A 168 23.37 -1.02 -5.18
CA LYS A 168 24.28 0.12 -5.08
C LYS A 168 25.55 -0.21 -4.29
N VAL A 169 25.43 -0.96 -3.21
CA VAL A 169 26.56 -1.29 -2.32
C VAL A 169 27.41 -2.43 -2.89
N THR A 170 26.80 -3.42 -3.54
CA THR A 170 27.50 -4.60 -4.07
C THR A 170 27.91 -4.48 -5.53
N GLY A 171 27.45 -3.44 -6.24
CA GLY A 171 27.64 -3.29 -7.69
C GLY A 171 26.85 -4.32 -8.52
N ARG A 172 25.89 -5.05 -7.93
CA ARG A 172 25.12 -6.10 -8.60
C ARG A 172 23.77 -5.56 -9.06
N GLY A 173 23.41 -5.70 -10.33
CA GLY A 173 22.08 -5.33 -10.83
C GLY A 173 21.83 -3.82 -10.97
N SER A 174 20.64 -3.45 -11.44
CA SER A 174 20.29 -2.06 -11.76
C SER A 174 19.64 -1.34 -10.59
N VAL A 175 20.26 -0.27 -10.10
CA VAL A 175 19.72 0.57 -9.01
C VAL A 175 18.49 1.35 -9.46
N VAL A 176 18.54 1.93 -10.67
CA VAL A 176 17.44 2.75 -11.23
C VAL A 176 16.20 1.90 -11.45
N LYS A 177 16.35 0.69 -11.98
CA LYS A 177 15.24 -0.26 -12.16
C LYS A 177 14.52 -0.50 -10.83
N GLU A 178 15.26 -0.80 -9.77
CA GLU A 178 14.66 -1.08 -8.46
C GLU A 178 13.97 0.16 -7.86
N TYR A 179 14.51 1.37 -8.03
CA TYR A 179 13.80 2.58 -7.61
C TYR A 179 12.49 2.81 -8.37
N LEU A 180 12.47 2.57 -9.68
CA LEU A 180 11.25 2.67 -10.48
C LEU A 180 10.22 1.62 -10.04
N LEU A 181 10.65 0.37 -9.85
CA LEU A 181 9.76 -0.72 -9.40
C LEU A 181 9.21 -0.47 -7.99
N ALA A 182 9.96 0.19 -7.10
CA ALA A 182 9.47 0.54 -5.77
C ALA A 182 8.22 1.44 -5.81
N TYR A 183 8.03 2.22 -6.87
CA TYR A 183 6.84 3.07 -7.04
C TYR A 183 5.80 2.43 -7.96
N PHE A 184 6.20 2.02 -9.17
CA PHE A 184 5.25 1.58 -10.19
C PHE A 184 4.60 0.22 -9.89
N VAL A 185 5.28 -0.69 -9.17
CA VAL A 185 4.66 -1.97 -8.82
C VAL A 185 3.50 -1.77 -7.83
N PRO A 186 3.67 -1.05 -6.69
CA PRO A 186 2.56 -0.70 -5.83
C PRO A 186 1.44 0.04 -6.57
N VAL A 187 1.76 1.07 -7.37
CA VAL A 187 0.76 1.85 -8.10
C VAL A 187 -0.07 0.96 -9.03
N LEU A 188 0.57 0.08 -9.80
CA LEU A 188 -0.13 -0.81 -10.72
C LEU A 188 -1.04 -1.79 -9.97
N CYS A 189 -0.52 -2.46 -8.93
CA CYS A 189 -1.31 -3.42 -8.14
C CYS A 189 -2.48 -2.74 -7.44
N HIS A 190 -2.27 -1.54 -6.92
CA HIS A 190 -3.29 -0.75 -6.26
C HIS A 190 -4.36 -0.28 -7.25
N THR A 191 -3.96 0.26 -8.41
CA THR A 191 -4.89 0.65 -9.48
C THR A 191 -5.76 -0.52 -9.90
N ILE A 192 -5.18 -1.70 -10.11
CA ILE A 192 -5.94 -2.90 -10.46
C ILE A 192 -6.93 -3.23 -9.34
N PHE A 193 -6.48 -3.24 -8.08
CA PHE A 193 -7.36 -3.54 -6.96
C PHE A 193 -8.56 -2.59 -6.90
N GLU A 194 -8.32 -1.29 -6.92
CA GLU A 194 -9.38 -0.27 -6.82
C GLU A 194 -10.27 -0.20 -8.04
N PHE A 195 -9.73 -0.41 -9.25
CA PHE A 195 -10.52 -0.44 -10.47
C PHE A 195 -11.68 -1.44 -10.37
N PHE A 196 -11.47 -2.55 -9.65
CA PHE A 196 -12.53 -3.52 -9.37
C PHE A 196 -13.26 -3.24 -8.05
N ALA A 197 -12.55 -2.91 -6.97
CA ALA A 197 -13.11 -2.83 -5.62
C ALA A 197 -13.92 -1.54 -5.36
N ALA A 198 -13.55 -0.43 -6.00
CA ALA A 198 -14.14 0.89 -5.85
C ALA A 198 -14.63 1.44 -7.21
N ASN A 199 -15.10 0.53 -8.08
CA ASN A 199 -15.55 0.89 -9.42
C ASN A 199 -16.80 1.80 -9.38
N MET A 200 -16.91 2.72 -10.33
CA MET A 200 -18.01 3.70 -10.40
C MET A 200 -19.39 3.06 -10.67
N LEU A 201 -19.45 1.80 -11.10
CA LEU A 201 -20.72 1.14 -11.42
C LEU A 201 -21.52 0.81 -10.15
N ILE A 202 -20.86 0.59 -9.00
CA ILE A 202 -21.57 0.35 -7.72
C ILE A 202 -22.34 1.59 -7.24
N HIS A 203 -21.98 2.78 -7.74
CA HIS A 203 -22.56 4.07 -7.39
C HIS A 203 -23.60 4.55 -8.41
N ALA A 204 -23.94 3.74 -9.42
CA ALA A 204 -24.88 4.13 -10.48
C ALA A 204 -26.28 4.51 -9.95
N GLY A 205 -26.67 4.01 -8.78
CA GLY A 205 -27.95 4.28 -8.13
C GLY A 205 -27.93 5.39 -7.08
N ASP A 206 -26.78 5.97 -6.74
CA ASP A 206 -26.66 6.82 -5.54
C ASP A 206 -27.32 8.21 -5.70
N ASN A 207 -27.48 8.69 -6.94
CA ASN A 207 -27.95 10.05 -7.23
C ASN A 207 -29.14 10.08 -8.22
N VAL A 208 -29.98 9.05 -8.20
CA VAL A 208 -31.15 8.96 -9.09
C VAL A 208 -32.44 8.87 -8.28
N GLU A 209 -33.50 9.56 -8.73
CA GLU A 209 -34.80 9.57 -8.05
C GLU A 209 -35.54 8.23 -8.19
N THR A 210 -35.27 7.49 -9.26
CA THR A 210 -35.91 6.19 -9.53
C THR A 210 -34.88 5.20 -10.02
N ILE A 211 -34.82 4.04 -9.36
CA ILE A 211 -33.98 2.92 -9.77
C ILE A 211 -34.67 2.19 -10.93
N THR A 212 -34.11 2.34 -12.13
CA THR A 212 -34.57 1.60 -13.31
C THR A 212 -33.91 0.21 -13.37
N PRO A 213 -34.48 -0.75 -14.12
CA PRO A 213 -33.84 -2.06 -14.32
C PRO A 213 -32.43 -1.99 -14.91
N GLU A 214 -32.12 -0.94 -15.68
CA GLU A 214 -30.79 -0.71 -16.23
C GLU A 214 -29.78 -0.25 -15.17
N ILE A 215 -30.20 0.61 -14.25
CA ILE A 215 -29.38 1.07 -13.13
C ILE A 215 -29.10 -0.10 -12.19
N GLU A 216 -30.13 -0.89 -11.87
CA GLU A 216 -29.99 -2.11 -11.08
C GLU A 216 -29.01 -3.10 -11.72
N ARG A 217 -29.14 -3.37 -13.03
CA ARG A 217 -28.19 -4.21 -13.78
C ARG A 217 -26.76 -3.67 -13.70
N THR A 218 -26.58 -2.35 -13.81
CA THR A 218 -25.26 -1.71 -13.75
C THR A 218 -24.63 -1.88 -12.37
N THR A 219 -25.39 -1.66 -11.30
CA THR A 219 -24.95 -1.88 -9.92
C THR A 219 -24.57 -3.35 -9.68
N TYR A 220 -25.33 -4.31 -10.23
CA TYR A 220 -24.98 -5.73 -10.12
C TYR A 220 -23.70 -6.11 -10.86
N ILE A 221 -23.44 -5.53 -12.04
CA ILE A 221 -22.16 -5.69 -12.73
C ILE A 221 -21.02 -5.14 -11.85
N GLY A 222 -21.20 -3.94 -11.28
CA GLY A 222 -20.24 -3.35 -10.35
C GLY A 222 -19.98 -4.23 -9.12
N ALA A 223 -21.01 -4.77 -8.50
CA ALA A 223 -20.87 -5.70 -7.37
C ALA A 223 -20.15 -6.99 -7.77
N GLY A 224 -20.42 -7.52 -8.96
CA GLY A 224 -19.70 -8.66 -9.53
C GLY A 224 -18.21 -8.40 -9.70
N MET A 225 -17.84 -7.21 -10.19
CA MET A 225 -16.43 -6.76 -10.29
C MET A 225 -15.74 -6.74 -8.92
N VAL A 226 -16.42 -6.26 -7.88
CA VAL A 226 -15.86 -6.26 -6.51
C VAL A 226 -15.58 -7.68 -6.04
N LEU A 227 -16.51 -8.62 -6.23
CA LEU A 227 -16.31 -10.03 -5.83
C LEU A 227 -15.14 -10.69 -6.56
N ILE A 228 -14.95 -10.36 -7.85
CA ILE A 228 -13.83 -10.86 -8.67
C ILE A 228 -12.47 -10.48 -8.09
N ILE A 229 -12.34 -9.33 -7.43
CA ILE A 229 -11.05 -8.91 -6.87
C ILE A 229 -10.90 -9.23 -5.38
N VAL A 230 -11.96 -9.08 -4.58
CA VAL A 230 -11.89 -9.23 -3.13
C VAL A 230 -11.57 -10.67 -2.72
N ILE A 231 -12.24 -11.66 -3.33
CA ILE A 231 -12.04 -13.07 -2.97
C ILE A 231 -10.60 -13.53 -3.30
N PRO A 232 -10.07 -13.33 -4.52
CA PRO A 232 -8.69 -13.68 -4.81
C PRO A 232 -7.68 -12.89 -3.99
N THR A 233 -7.94 -11.60 -3.72
CA THR A 233 -7.03 -10.77 -2.90
C THR A 233 -6.97 -11.28 -1.46
N PHE A 234 -8.11 -11.68 -0.87
CA PHE A 234 -8.14 -12.32 0.43
C PHE A 234 -7.25 -13.58 0.48
N ILE A 235 -7.39 -14.49 -0.50
CA ILE A 235 -6.59 -15.71 -0.59
C ILE A 235 -5.11 -15.37 -0.82
N PHE A 236 -4.82 -14.40 -1.69
CA PHE A 236 -3.47 -14.00 -2.05
C PHE A 236 -2.71 -13.39 -0.88
N GLN A 237 -3.37 -12.68 0.03
CA GLN A 237 -2.76 -12.15 1.25
C GLN A 237 -2.12 -13.28 2.09
N PHE A 238 -2.82 -14.39 2.32
CA PHE A 238 -2.26 -15.56 3.03
C PHE A 238 -1.05 -16.16 2.30
N TYR A 239 -1.15 -16.27 0.97
CA TYR A 239 -0.04 -16.76 0.16
C TYR A 239 1.21 -15.89 0.31
N ILE A 240 1.06 -14.56 0.23
CA ILE A 240 2.17 -13.61 0.39
C ILE A 240 2.81 -13.72 1.76
N PHE A 241 2.05 -13.72 2.85
CA PHE A 241 2.64 -13.84 4.20
C PHE A 241 3.32 -15.18 4.43
N ARG A 242 2.76 -16.29 3.93
CA ARG A 242 3.43 -17.60 4.00
C ARG A 242 4.75 -17.60 3.23
N ARG A 243 4.76 -17.01 2.03
CA ARG A 243 5.98 -16.91 1.20
C ARG A 243 7.01 -15.97 1.80
N LEU A 244 6.57 -14.87 2.41
CA LEU A 244 7.42 -13.93 3.13
C LEU A 244 8.09 -14.61 4.31
N LYS A 245 7.34 -15.34 5.14
CA LYS A 245 7.89 -16.13 6.25
C LYS A 245 8.96 -17.13 5.76
N LYS A 246 8.68 -17.85 4.67
CA LYS A 246 9.63 -18.82 4.09
C LYS A 246 10.91 -18.16 3.57
N ASN A 247 10.80 -16.95 3.02
CA ASN A 247 11.90 -16.24 2.38
C ASN A 247 12.61 -15.22 3.29
N ALA A 248 12.14 -15.03 4.53
CA ALA A 248 12.67 -14.02 5.45
C ALA A 248 14.20 -14.17 5.62
N ALA A 249 14.70 -15.39 5.86
CA ALA A 249 16.13 -15.65 5.99
C ALA A 249 16.94 -15.24 4.74
N ASN A 250 16.41 -15.53 3.54
CA ASN A 250 17.06 -15.14 2.29
C ASN A 250 17.09 -13.61 2.11
N LEU A 251 16.04 -12.91 2.52
CA LEU A 251 15.95 -11.45 2.45
C LEU A 251 16.85 -10.77 3.50
N THR A 252 16.98 -11.36 4.68
CA THR A 252 17.93 -10.93 5.72
C THR A 252 19.38 -11.16 5.29
N ALA A 253 19.65 -12.24 4.55
CA ALA A 253 20.98 -12.54 4.01
C ALA A 253 21.45 -11.55 2.92
N LEU A 254 20.52 -10.81 2.29
CA LEU A 254 20.84 -9.66 1.43
C LEU A 254 21.24 -8.46 2.29
N SER A 255 22.40 -8.57 2.93
CA SER A 255 22.97 -7.60 3.86
C SER A 255 23.87 -6.57 3.18
N PHE A 256 23.99 -5.39 3.79
CA PHE A 256 24.90 -4.31 3.38
C PHE A 256 26.14 -4.21 4.28
N MET A 257 26.28 -5.11 5.25
CA MET A 257 27.34 -5.03 6.27
C MET A 257 28.71 -5.52 5.78
N ASP A 258 28.75 -6.40 4.77
CA ASP A 258 29.98 -7.06 4.32
C ASP A 258 30.92 -6.14 3.53
N THR A 259 30.50 -4.93 3.16
CA THR A 259 31.35 -3.96 2.42
C THR A 259 32.01 -2.93 3.33
N ASN A 260 31.57 -2.75 4.58
CA ASN A 260 32.18 -1.76 5.49
C ASN A 260 33.53 -2.22 6.07
N SER A 261 33.92 -3.49 5.87
CA SER A 261 35.20 -4.03 6.32
C SER A 261 36.36 -3.75 5.36
N ALA A 262 36.07 -3.35 4.11
CA ALA A 262 37.10 -3.03 3.11
C ALA A 262 37.52 -1.55 3.17
N ASP A 263 36.58 -0.63 3.43
CA ASP A 263 36.84 0.82 3.45
C ASP A 263 37.32 1.37 4.81
N GLN A 264 37.47 0.52 5.83
CA GLN A 264 38.07 0.90 7.12
C GLN A 264 39.58 0.60 7.19
N LYS A 265 40.21 0.29 6.05
CA LYS A 265 41.66 0.03 5.93
C LYS A 265 42.41 0.98 4.98
N SER A 266 41.81 2.09 4.55
CA SER A 266 42.50 3.13 3.78
C SER A 266 42.66 4.43 4.57
#